data_AF-A0A0F7GCV2-F1
#
_entry.id   AF-A0A0F7GCV2-F1
#
_cell.length_a   1.000
_cell.length_b   1.000
_cell.length_c   1.000
_cell.angle_alpha   90.00
_cell.angle_beta   90.00
_cell.angle_gamma   90.00
#
_symmetry.space_group_name_H-M   'P 1'
#
loop_
_entity.id
_entity.type
_entity.pdbx_description
1 polymer ?
#
loop_
_entity_poly.entity_id
_entity_poly.type
_entity_poly.pdbx_seq_one_letter_code
_entity_poly.pdbx_strand_id
1 'polypeptide(L)'
;MKNYNIGFSPEIVAKTCRRILKTDPNDILAHYYLGQAFEEQGKLLKAVDEYQEVLRIDPHKGKPHYHIGNIYQSQGKLEDAIDEYVQAIKIVPNQYQFHFSLGTAYEQQGKFQKAIYEYKEASKTCLDCDRERILTLLGSLYIRHGKMAAAIREFQKVLTINPDKEYAHFSLGIAYNTQGKFQKAIQEYAKALELNPDSARVHVLLGNVYKEQGRLDEAVKEFQQALEIDIGYVNAHYFLGDAYVSQNNLPAAIEEFRATQKINPDHLGAHHDLGIVFEMLGQANESMHEWKHFINKATGNLAHKSFVDDAKRRVLDLEMKLELQRSNNRIIYGLIKISESEQGHALCFLGEERALWLNNIWKIANGSKTWGEFLNQLPLDDAQSFRDVGNLPLPEKDEPLHFNDLCLFYHGQKLEWPFFSMLRWIPEEIKSKYGKIKMTMVFGDFLYFNPIFEAPLVASLKQHGYILERNDELIQRTNADNFFYFVDCE
;
A
#
# COMPACT_ATOMS: atom_id res chain seq x y z
N MET A 1 16.68 15.17 59.13
CA MET A 1 16.13 15.02 57.77
C MET A 1 17.04 14.32 56.76
N LYS A 2 18.38 14.23 56.95
CA LYS A 2 19.30 13.61 55.98
C LYS A 2 19.15 12.09 55.74
N ASN A 3 18.36 11.36 56.53
CA ASN A 3 18.16 9.91 56.41
C ASN A 3 16.71 9.48 56.07
N TYR A 4 15.87 10.38 55.52
CA TYR A 4 14.44 10.06 55.28
C TYR A 4 14.16 9.26 54.01
N ASN A 5 15.17 8.66 53.37
CA ASN A 5 15.01 7.89 52.14
C ASN A 5 14.83 6.37 52.39
N ILE A 6 14.39 5.96 53.59
CA ILE A 6 14.24 4.55 53.96
C ILE A 6 12.87 4.34 54.65
N GLY A 7 11.88 3.85 53.90
CA GLY A 7 10.83 2.94 54.41
C GLY A 7 9.67 3.47 55.26
N PHE A 8 9.43 4.78 55.38
CA PHE A 8 8.25 5.28 56.10
C PHE A 8 7.01 5.41 55.20
N SER A 9 5.82 5.20 55.76
CA SER A 9 4.58 5.34 54.99
C SER A 9 4.35 6.81 54.58
N PRO A 10 3.74 7.06 53.41
CA PRO A 10 3.48 8.42 52.91
C PRO A 10 2.68 9.28 53.91
N GLU A 11 1.81 8.66 54.70
CA GLU A 11 1.00 9.35 55.72
C GLU A 11 1.84 9.87 56.88
N ILE A 12 2.87 9.10 57.30
CA ILE A 12 3.78 9.50 58.37
C ILE A 12 4.65 10.67 57.91
N VAL A 13 5.16 10.60 56.68
CA VAL A 13 5.93 11.68 56.06
C VAL A 13 5.07 12.95 56.00
N ALA A 14 3.85 12.86 55.47
CA ALA A 14 2.94 13.99 55.37
C ALA A 14 2.59 14.61 56.73
N LYS A 15 2.32 13.77 57.75
CA LYS A 15 2.03 14.25 59.11
C LYS A 15 3.23 14.97 59.73
N THR A 16 4.44 14.47 59.48
CA THR A 16 5.68 15.04 60.00
C THR A 16 6.00 16.38 59.34
N CYS A 17 5.92 16.46 58.00
CA CYS A 17 6.12 17.71 57.27
C CYS A 17 5.12 18.79 57.69
N ARG A 18 3.84 18.45 57.86
CA ARG A 18 2.85 19.43 58.38
C ARG A 18 3.17 19.95 59.78
N ARG A 19 3.80 19.15 60.64
CA ARG A 19 4.24 19.62 61.96
C ARG A 19 5.39 20.62 61.85
N ILE A 20 6.32 20.38 60.92
CA ILE A 20 7.43 21.29 60.63
C ILE A 20 6.89 22.60 60.06
N LEU A 21 5.95 22.55 59.11
CA LEU A 21 5.35 23.73 58.49
C LEU A 21 4.52 24.59 59.46
N LYS A 22 4.04 24.02 60.58
CA LYS A 22 3.42 24.80 61.66
C LYS A 22 4.43 25.65 62.43
N THR A 23 5.68 25.20 62.51
CA THR A 23 6.76 25.91 63.23
C THR A 23 7.57 26.80 62.30
N ASP A 24 7.76 26.38 61.05
CA ASP A 24 8.44 27.12 59.99
C ASP A 24 7.66 26.96 58.68
N PRO A 25 6.76 27.92 58.35
CA PRO A 25 5.96 27.86 57.14
C PRO A 25 6.74 27.99 55.82
N ASN A 26 8.03 28.33 55.85
CA ASN A 26 8.86 28.46 54.63
C ASN A 26 9.92 27.36 54.52
N ASP A 27 9.79 26.26 55.27
CA ASP A 27 10.73 25.13 55.16
C ASP A 27 10.56 24.42 53.80
N ILE A 28 11.52 24.68 52.90
CA ILE A 28 11.59 24.14 51.53
C ILE A 28 11.57 22.61 51.52
N LEU A 29 12.29 21.96 52.43
CA LEU A 29 12.37 20.49 52.45
C LEU A 29 11.05 19.90 52.92
N ALA A 30 10.40 20.52 53.90
CA ALA A 30 9.10 20.08 54.38
C ALA A 30 8.03 20.17 53.28
N HIS A 31 7.96 21.27 52.53
CA HIS A 31 7.06 21.39 51.36
C HIS A 31 7.41 20.36 50.28
N TYR A 32 8.70 20.20 49.93
CA TYR A 32 9.13 19.25 48.90
C TYR A 32 8.74 17.80 49.24
N TYR A 33 9.05 17.33 50.45
CA TYR A 33 8.72 15.97 50.88
C TYR A 33 7.22 15.78 51.14
N LEU A 34 6.49 16.83 51.50
CA LEU A 34 5.03 16.79 51.60
C LEU A 34 4.38 16.62 50.22
N GLY A 35 4.90 17.30 49.20
CA GLY A 35 4.52 17.12 47.81
C GLY A 35 4.72 15.67 47.34
N GLN A 36 5.90 15.09 47.58
CA GLN A 36 6.20 13.69 47.25
C GLN A 36 5.25 12.72 47.97
N ALA A 37 5.01 12.93 49.26
CA ALA A 37 4.08 12.10 50.02
C ALA A 37 2.64 12.20 49.50
N PHE A 38 2.21 13.36 49.00
CA PHE A 38 0.90 13.50 48.36
C PHE A 38 0.84 12.83 46.99
N GLU A 39 1.91 12.88 46.22
CA GLU A 39 2.04 12.18 44.94
C GLU A 39 1.90 10.66 45.12
N GLU A 40 2.61 10.08 46.09
CA GLU A 40 2.51 8.66 46.44
C GLU A 40 1.10 8.26 46.94
N GLN A 41 0.36 9.21 47.53
CA GLN A 41 -1.04 9.02 47.95
C GLN A 41 -2.06 9.27 46.81
N GLY A 42 -1.62 9.60 45.60
CA GLY A 42 -2.49 9.95 44.47
C GLY A 42 -3.19 11.31 44.60
N LYS A 43 -2.81 12.15 45.57
CA LYS A 43 -3.38 13.48 45.81
C LYS A 43 -2.68 14.53 44.96
N LEU A 44 -2.76 14.36 43.64
CA LEU A 44 -1.93 15.08 42.67
C LEU A 44 -2.04 16.61 42.74
N LEU A 45 -3.25 17.16 42.91
CA LEU A 45 -3.43 18.62 43.03
C LEU A 45 -2.70 19.18 44.26
N LYS A 46 -2.81 18.49 45.40
CA LYS A 46 -2.10 18.90 46.62
C LYS A 46 -0.58 18.76 46.47
N ALA A 47 -0.12 17.75 45.72
CA ALA A 47 1.29 17.61 45.43
C ALA A 47 1.82 18.82 44.63
N VAL A 48 1.08 19.24 43.59
CA VAL A 48 1.42 20.43 42.79
C VAL A 48 1.44 21.69 43.66
N ASP A 49 0.44 21.91 44.52
CA ASP A 49 0.40 23.07 45.40
C ASP A 49 1.66 23.17 46.28
N GLU A 50 2.08 22.05 46.88
CA GLU A 50 3.28 22.00 47.73
C GLU A 50 4.57 22.20 46.93
N TYR A 51 4.66 21.67 45.70
CA TYR A 51 5.80 21.90 44.82
C TYR A 51 5.86 23.36 44.32
N GLN A 52 4.72 24.00 44.07
CA GLN A 52 4.66 25.43 43.74
C GLN A 52 5.11 26.30 44.90
N GLU A 53 4.80 25.91 46.14
CA GLU A 53 5.26 26.62 47.32
C GLU A 53 6.79 26.54 47.47
N VAL A 54 7.40 25.40 47.14
CA VAL A 54 8.86 25.30 47.02
C VAL A 54 9.40 26.32 46.02
N LEU A 55 8.78 26.44 44.84
CA LEU A 55 9.21 27.37 43.79
C LEU A 55 8.96 28.84 44.16
N ARG A 56 7.93 29.13 44.97
CA ARG A 56 7.67 30.46 45.53
C ARG A 56 8.79 30.90 46.47
N ILE A 57 9.29 29.97 47.29
CA ILE A 57 10.34 30.24 48.28
C ILE A 57 11.73 30.26 47.62
N ASP A 58 12.01 29.29 46.74
CA ASP A 58 13.27 29.20 45.98
C ASP A 58 13.01 28.80 44.51
N PRO A 59 12.98 29.79 43.59
CA PRO A 59 12.77 29.56 42.17
C PRO A 59 13.89 28.78 41.46
N HIS A 60 15.05 28.58 42.10
CA HIS A 60 16.21 27.90 41.50
C HIS A 60 16.25 26.40 41.85
N LYS A 61 15.11 25.79 42.21
CA LYS A 61 14.97 24.34 42.39
C LYS A 61 14.38 23.68 41.15
N GLY A 62 15.18 22.88 40.44
CA GLY A 62 14.71 22.15 39.24
C GLY A 62 13.83 20.92 39.54
N LYS A 63 13.98 20.27 40.71
CA LYS A 63 13.23 19.04 41.04
C LYS A 63 11.71 19.23 41.20
N PRO A 64 11.19 20.31 41.81
CA PRO A 64 9.76 20.60 41.83
C PRO A 64 9.16 20.70 40.43
N HIS A 65 9.78 21.45 39.51
CA HIS A 65 9.36 21.51 38.10
C HIS A 65 9.27 20.12 37.46
N TYR A 66 10.28 19.27 37.67
CA TYR A 66 10.26 17.88 37.20
C TYR A 66 9.06 17.07 37.73
N HIS A 67 8.76 17.16 39.02
CA HIS A 67 7.63 16.43 39.61
C HIS A 67 6.28 16.98 39.15
N ILE A 68 6.13 18.30 39.04
CA ILE A 68 4.93 18.94 38.45
C ILE A 68 4.75 18.46 37.00
N GLY A 69 5.83 18.43 36.21
CA GLY A 69 5.81 17.92 34.84
C GLY A 69 5.36 16.46 34.74
N ASN A 70 5.85 15.58 35.64
CA ASN A 70 5.40 14.17 35.70
C ASN A 70 3.90 14.07 35.99
N ILE A 71 3.40 14.90 36.91
CA ILE A 71 1.97 14.95 37.25
C ILE A 71 1.15 15.39 36.02
N TYR A 72 1.55 16.47 35.33
CA TYR A 72 0.85 16.91 34.12
C TYR A 72 0.91 15.87 32.99
N GLN A 73 2.05 15.20 32.81
CA GLN A 73 2.17 14.13 31.82
C GLN A 73 1.23 12.96 32.13
N SER A 74 1.09 12.56 33.40
CA SER A 74 0.14 11.52 33.82
C SER A 74 -1.32 11.90 33.58
N GLN A 75 -1.63 13.20 33.55
CA GLN A 75 -2.95 13.75 33.23
C GLN A 75 -3.17 13.95 31.71
N GLY A 76 -2.18 13.62 30.87
CA GLY A 76 -2.22 13.86 29.43
C GLY A 76 -2.01 15.32 29.01
N LYS A 77 -1.68 16.22 29.95
CA LYS A 77 -1.38 17.64 29.68
C LYS A 77 0.06 17.78 29.22
N LEU A 78 0.34 17.32 28.00
CA LEU A 78 1.70 17.20 27.49
C LEU A 78 2.42 18.55 27.32
N GLU A 79 1.69 19.61 26.95
CA GLU A 79 2.28 20.94 26.75
C GLU A 79 2.75 21.54 28.06
N ASP A 80 1.89 21.53 29.08
CA ASP A 80 2.24 21.96 30.44
C ASP A 80 3.42 21.13 30.99
N ALA A 81 3.41 19.81 30.78
CA ALA A 81 4.50 18.94 31.20
C ALA A 81 5.84 19.30 30.55
N ILE A 82 5.83 19.57 29.23
CA ILE A 82 7.02 19.98 28.47
C ILE A 82 7.58 21.28 29.01
N ASP A 83 6.72 22.27 29.27
CA ASP A 83 7.16 23.57 29.78
C ASP A 83 7.84 23.44 31.15
N GLU A 84 7.27 22.63 32.05
CA GLU A 84 7.84 22.34 33.36
C GLU A 84 9.19 21.61 33.25
N TYR A 85 9.31 20.59 32.41
CA TYR A 85 10.59 19.89 32.20
C TYR A 85 11.66 20.82 31.61
N VAL A 86 11.28 21.73 30.70
CA VAL A 86 12.20 22.73 30.14
C VAL A 86 12.72 23.66 31.24
N GLN A 87 11.87 24.09 32.19
CA GLN A 87 12.33 24.86 33.35
C GLN A 87 13.29 24.05 34.23
N ALA A 88 12.96 22.77 34.50
CA ALA A 88 13.82 21.88 35.26
C ALA A 88 15.23 21.77 34.64
N ILE A 89 15.33 21.60 33.32
CA ILE A 89 16.60 21.52 32.57
C ILE A 89 17.35 22.86 32.56
N LYS A 90 16.66 24.00 32.41
CA LYS A 90 17.29 25.33 32.48
C LYS A 90 18.01 25.55 33.82
N ILE A 91 17.44 25.05 34.91
CA ILE A 91 17.99 25.20 36.26
C ILE A 91 19.10 24.16 36.53
N VAL A 92 18.85 22.89 36.18
CA VAL A 92 19.82 21.79 36.37
C VAL A 92 20.00 21.04 35.04
N PRO A 93 20.94 21.50 34.17
CA PRO A 93 21.09 20.93 32.83
C PRO A 93 21.59 19.49 32.81
N ASN A 94 22.40 19.08 33.80
CA ASN A 94 23.07 17.77 33.77
C ASN A 94 22.31 16.67 34.52
N GLN A 95 20.98 16.72 34.51
CA GLN A 95 20.13 15.73 35.19
C GLN A 95 19.43 14.84 34.17
N TYR A 96 19.86 13.58 34.05
CA TYR A 96 19.34 12.67 33.02
C TYR A 96 17.83 12.44 33.10
N GLN A 97 17.23 12.42 34.30
CA GLN A 97 15.78 12.21 34.46
C GLN A 97 14.97 13.30 33.77
N PHE A 98 15.47 14.54 33.75
CA PHE A 98 14.73 15.67 33.19
C PHE A 98 14.70 15.58 31.68
N HIS A 99 15.86 15.33 31.06
CA HIS A 99 15.96 15.03 29.63
C HIS A 99 15.16 13.76 29.25
N PHE A 100 15.21 12.72 30.08
CA PHE A 100 14.46 11.49 29.82
C PHE A 100 12.95 11.75 29.79
N SER A 101 12.40 12.43 30.81
CA SER A 101 10.96 12.75 30.86
C SER A 101 10.53 13.76 29.78
N LEU A 102 11.38 14.72 29.43
CA LEU A 102 11.09 15.61 28.30
C LEU A 102 11.08 14.83 26.96
N GLY A 103 12.00 13.87 26.80
CA GLY A 103 12.04 12.97 25.65
C GLY A 103 10.78 12.13 25.51
N THR A 104 10.27 11.55 26.61
CA THR A 104 9.02 10.78 26.59
C THR A 104 7.80 11.65 26.28
N ALA A 105 7.74 12.87 26.81
CA ALA A 105 6.65 13.80 26.51
C ALA A 105 6.65 14.22 25.04
N TYR A 106 7.83 14.49 24.45
CA TYR A 106 7.92 14.74 23.01
C TYR A 106 7.57 13.53 22.15
N GLU A 107 7.92 12.32 22.58
CA GLU A 107 7.52 11.10 21.88
C GLU A 107 5.99 10.92 21.87
N GLN A 108 5.33 11.14 23.03
CA GLN A 108 3.86 11.10 23.15
C GLN A 108 3.17 12.14 22.27
N GLN A 109 3.81 13.30 22.05
CA GLN A 109 3.33 14.34 21.15
C GLN A 109 3.69 14.08 19.66
N GLY A 110 4.40 13.00 19.34
CA GLY A 110 4.87 12.72 17.98
C GLY A 110 6.02 13.63 17.50
N LYS A 111 6.68 14.39 18.39
CA LYS A 111 7.81 15.28 18.07
C LYS A 111 9.14 14.52 18.11
N PHE A 112 9.30 13.56 17.21
CA PHE A 112 10.35 12.55 17.28
C PHE A 112 11.79 13.08 17.22
N GLN A 113 12.08 14.12 16.44
CA GLN A 113 13.45 14.69 16.41
C GLN A 113 13.82 15.32 17.76
N LYS A 114 12.85 15.94 18.45
CA LYS A 114 13.07 16.48 19.78
C LYS A 114 13.25 15.35 20.80
N ALA A 115 12.40 14.34 20.76
CA ALA A 115 12.55 13.15 21.61
C ALA A 115 13.93 12.49 21.47
N ILE A 116 14.42 12.33 20.24
CA ILE A 116 15.77 11.78 19.95
C ILE A 116 16.87 12.64 20.57
N TYR A 117 16.75 13.98 20.47
CA TYR A 117 17.73 14.89 21.06
C TYR A 117 17.80 14.73 22.57
N GLU A 118 16.63 14.75 23.24
CA GLU A 118 16.56 14.65 24.69
C GLU A 118 17.02 13.29 25.22
N TYR A 119 16.65 12.18 24.57
CA TYR A 119 17.16 10.85 24.95
C TYR A 119 18.69 10.73 24.78
N LYS A 120 19.29 11.42 23.81
CA LYS A 120 20.75 11.47 23.68
C LYS A 120 21.40 12.25 24.81
N GLU A 121 20.86 13.40 25.19
CA GLU A 121 21.36 14.18 26.33
C GLU A 121 21.20 13.40 27.64
N ALA A 122 20.07 12.70 27.83
CA ALA A 122 19.86 11.79 28.96
C ALA A 122 20.91 10.67 28.99
N SER A 123 21.20 10.04 27.84
CA SER A 123 22.21 8.98 27.75
C SER A 123 23.63 9.46 28.09
N LYS A 124 23.99 10.70 27.69
CA LYS A 124 25.30 11.31 28.00
C LYS A 124 25.48 11.61 29.49
N THR A 125 24.45 12.15 30.13
CA THR A 125 24.49 12.61 31.53
C THR A 125 24.21 11.50 32.54
N CYS A 126 23.78 10.33 32.10
CA CYS A 126 23.51 9.17 32.93
C CYS A 126 24.80 8.45 33.38
N LEU A 127 25.32 8.75 34.56
CA LEU A 127 26.47 8.03 35.16
C LEU A 127 26.04 6.79 35.97
N ASP A 128 24.99 6.91 36.79
CA ASP A 128 24.47 5.86 37.68
C ASP A 128 22.98 5.58 37.41
N CYS A 129 22.61 5.37 36.15
CA CYS A 129 21.24 5.08 35.77
C CYS A 129 21.15 3.86 34.86
N ASP A 130 19.92 3.39 34.62
CA ASP A 130 19.64 2.36 33.62
C ASP A 130 19.85 2.91 32.20
N ARG A 131 21.13 3.06 31.82
CA ARG A 131 21.56 3.53 30.51
C ARG A 131 21.13 2.56 29.41
N GLU A 132 21.06 1.27 29.72
CA GLU A 132 20.58 0.21 28.82
C GLU A 132 19.18 0.53 28.31
N ARG A 133 18.25 0.89 29.22
CA ARG A 133 16.88 1.28 28.87
C ARG A 133 16.82 2.51 27.97
N ILE A 134 17.60 3.55 28.26
CA ILE A 134 17.61 4.79 27.46
C ILE A 134 18.09 4.48 26.03
N LEU A 135 19.17 3.71 25.90
CA LEU A 135 19.72 3.32 24.61
C LEU A 135 18.75 2.41 23.83
N THR A 136 18.06 1.49 24.50
CA THR A 136 17.04 0.63 23.92
C THR A 136 15.87 1.45 23.35
N LEU A 137 15.38 2.43 24.11
CA LEU A 137 14.31 3.34 23.64
C LEU A 137 14.77 4.18 22.44
N LEU A 138 15.99 4.72 22.50
CA LEU A 138 16.56 5.50 21.40
C LEU A 138 16.72 4.65 20.13
N GLY A 139 17.23 3.42 20.26
CA GLY A 139 17.35 2.46 19.15
C GLY A 139 15.99 2.11 18.53
N SER A 140 14.99 1.84 19.37
CA SER A 140 13.61 1.53 18.94
C SER A 140 12.97 2.71 18.20
N LEU A 141 13.18 3.92 18.72
CA LEU A 141 12.68 5.15 18.09
C LEU A 141 13.33 5.38 16.72
N TYR A 142 14.61 5.03 16.56
CA TYR A 142 15.28 5.07 15.27
C TYR A 142 14.75 4.05 14.26
N ILE A 143 14.45 2.81 14.68
CA ILE A 143 13.82 1.81 13.81
C ILE A 143 12.47 2.31 13.30
N ARG A 144 11.61 2.81 14.21
CA ARG A 144 10.27 3.33 13.86
C ARG A 144 10.31 4.45 12.80
N HIS A 145 11.44 5.17 12.71
CA HIS A 145 11.64 6.29 11.79
C HIS A 145 12.60 5.99 10.64
N GLY A 146 12.87 4.71 10.35
CA GLY A 146 13.70 4.33 9.19
C GLY A 146 15.20 4.62 9.34
N LYS A 147 15.67 5.10 10.50
CA LYS A 147 17.08 5.48 10.73
C LYS A 147 17.92 4.28 11.16
N MET A 148 17.99 3.26 10.32
CA MET A 148 18.59 1.95 10.65
C MET A 148 20.06 2.04 11.09
N ALA A 149 20.87 2.88 10.44
CA ALA A 149 22.28 3.05 10.82
C ALA A 149 22.47 3.68 12.21
N ALA A 150 21.52 4.51 12.66
CA ALA A 150 21.53 5.06 14.01
C ALA A 150 21.05 4.00 15.02
N ALA A 151 19.97 3.27 14.70
CA ALA A 151 19.49 2.17 15.53
C ALA A 151 20.59 1.13 15.82
N ILE A 152 21.32 0.69 14.79
CA ILE A 152 22.42 -0.27 14.92
C ILE A 152 23.47 0.23 15.94
N ARG A 153 23.88 1.50 15.85
CA ARG A 153 24.88 2.05 16.77
C ARG A 153 24.39 2.07 18.22
N GLU A 154 23.12 2.37 18.46
CA GLU A 154 22.59 2.41 19.82
C GLU A 154 22.38 1.01 20.40
N PHE A 155 21.88 0.04 19.62
CA PHE A 155 21.77 -1.35 20.07
C PHE A 155 23.13 -2.03 20.27
N GLN A 156 24.16 -1.69 19.49
CA GLN A 156 25.53 -2.16 19.75
C GLN A 156 26.06 -1.66 21.11
N LYS A 157 25.71 -0.44 21.53
CA LYS A 157 26.04 0.05 22.88
C LYS A 157 25.24 -0.70 23.95
N VAL A 158 23.98 -1.04 23.68
CA VAL A 158 23.19 -1.92 24.57
C VAL A 158 23.91 -3.24 24.79
N LEU A 159 24.35 -3.90 23.71
CA LEU A 159 25.09 -5.16 23.80
C LEU A 159 26.48 -5.03 24.44
N THR A 160 27.07 -3.83 24.45
CA THR A 160 28.31 -3.56 25.21
C THR A 160 28.06 -3.54 26.72
N ILE A 161 26.85 -3.13 27.15
CA ILE A 161 26.43 -3.11 28.56
C ILE A 161 25.94 -4.50 28.97
N ASN A 162 25.12 -5.13 28.12
CA ASN A 162 24.51 -6.41 28.37
C ASN A 162 24.52 -7.27 27.09
N PRO A 163 25.53 -8.14 26.94
CA PRO A 163 25.68 -8.98 25.76
C PRO A 163 24.54 -9.97 25.51
N ASP A 164 23.75 -10.32 26.54
CA ASP A 164 22.68 -11.32 26.45
C ASP A 164 21.29 -10.67 26.37
N LYS A 165 21.22 -9.41 25.94
CA LYS A 165 19.94 -8.70 25.75
C LYS A 165 19.25 -9.16 24.47
N GLU A 166 18.38 -10.17 24.58
CA GLU A 166 17.60 -10.74 23.47
C GLU A 166 16.96 -9.66 22.58
N TYR A 167 16.24 -8.71 23.18
CA TYR A 167 15.57 -7.65 22.44
C TYR A 167 16.52 -6.79 21.58
N ALA A 168 17.76 -6.60 22.01
CA ALA A 168 18.76 -5.85 21.25
C ALA A 168 19.26 -6.64 20.04
N HIS A 169 19.50 -7.94 20.19
CA HIS A 169 19.81 -8.85 19.08
C HIS A 169 18.66 -8.89 18.07
N PHE A 170 17.44 -9.11 18.54
CA PHE A 170 16.23 -9.05 17.70
C PHE A 170 16.13 -7.73 16.91
N SER A 171 16.33 -6.60 17.59
CA SER A 171 16.25 -5.27 16.96
C SER A 171 17.39 -4.98 15.98
N LEU A 172 18.60 -5.49 16.25
CA LEU A 172 19.71 -5.45 15.29
C LEU A 172 19.43 -6.31 14.07
N GLY A 173 18.82 -7.48 14.25
CA GLY A 173 18.36 -8.35 13.17
C GLY A 173 17.43 -7.59 12.22
N ILE A 174 16.42 -6.89 12.77
CA ILE A 174 15.51 -6.04 11.98
C ILE A 174 16.31 -4.96 11.23
N ALA A 175 17.14 -4.21 11.93
CA ALA A 175 17.85 -3.08 11.34
C ALA A 175 18.85 -3.51 10.25
N TYR A 176 19.52 -4.64 10.41
CA TYR A 176 20.40 -5.20 9.38
C TYR A 176 19.61 -5.75 8.21
N ASN A 177 18.48 -6.41 8.44
CA ASN A 177 17.63 -6.92 7.37
C ASN A 177 17.14 -5.78 6.47
N THR A 178 16.61 -4.69 7.06
CA THR A 178 16.16 -3.51 6.30
C THR A 178 17.29 -2.84 5.52
N GLN A 179 18.56 -3.02 5.92
CA GLN A 179 19.72 -2.54 5.16
C GLN A 179 20.23 -3.52 4.10
N GLY A 180 19.56 -4.66 3.89
CA GLY A 180 20.02 -5.74 3.00
C GLY A 180 21.26 -6.48 3.52
N LYS A 181 21.62 -6.30 4.79
CA LYS A 181 22.78 -6.96 5.43
C LYS A 181 22.37 -8.32 5.99
N PHE A 182 21.87 -9.18 5.12
CA PHE A 182 21.21 -10.43 5.47
C PHE A 182 22.04 -11.36 6.35
N GLN A 183 23.33 -11.52 6.09
CA GLN A 183 24.19 -12.38 6.93
C GLN A 183 24.30 -11.88 8.38
N LYS A 184 24.36 -10.56 8.58
CA LYS A 184 24.33 -9.99 9.94
C LYS A 184 22.95 -10.15 10.57
N ALA A 185 21.89 -9.96 9.79
CA ALA A 185 20.53 -10.18 10.29
C ALA A 185 20.33 -11.62 10.80
N ILE A 186 20.78 -12.62 10.04
CA ILE A 186 20.72 -14.03 10.42
C ILE A 186 21.48 -14.29 11.73
N GLN A 187 22.70 -13.76 11.86
CA GLN A 187 23.51 -13.92 13.09
C GLN A 187 22.80 -13.34 14.32
N GLU A 188 22.24 -12.15 14.20
CA GLU A 188 21.55 -11.48 15.30
C GLU A 188 20.21 -12.16 15.65
N TYR A 189 19.44 -12.61 14.65
CA TYR A 189 18.23 -13.39 14.91
C TYR A 189 18.51 -14.75 15.53
N ALA A 190 19.54 -15.46 15.05
CA ALA A 190 19.98 -16.72 15.66
C ALA A 190 20.38 -16.49 17.13
N LYS A 191 21.09 -15.40 17.44
CA LYS A 191 21.44 -15.07 18.82
C LYS A 191 20.23 -14.73 19.68
N ALA A 192 19.23 -14.05 19.12
CA ALA A 192 17.96 -13.81 19.80
C ALA A 192 17.21 -15.12 20.11
N LEU A 193 17.21 -16.08 19.18
CA LEU A 193 16.62 -17.41 19.38
C LEU A 193 17.41 -18.29 20.36
N GLU A 194 18.74 -18.15 20.44
CA GLU A 194 19.54 -18.81 21.49
C GLU A 194 19.12 -18.33 22.89
N LEU A 195 18.78 -17.04 23.02
CA LEU A 195 18.38 -16.42 24.29
C LEU A 195 16.90 -16.64 24.61
N ASN A 196 16.05 -16.72 23.58
CA ASN A 196 14.63 -17.00 23.69
C ASN A 196 14.16 -17.89 22.52
N PRO A 197 14.20 -19.23 22.69
CA PRO A 197 13.83 -20.18 21.65
C PRO A 197 12.34 -20.10 21.25
N ASP A 198 11.46 -19.70 22.17
CA ASP A 198 10.01 -19.75 21.97
C ASP A 198 9.46 -18.48 21.26
N SER A 199 10.28 -17.82 20.44
CA SER A 199 9.89 -16.61 19.73
C SER A 199 9.47 -16.90 18.29
N ALA A 200 8.18 -17.25 18.11
CA ALA A 200 7.58 -17.46 16.78
C ALA A 200 7.80 -16.26 15.83
N ARG A 201 7.82 -15.05 16.39
CA ARG A 201 8.09 -13.82 15.63
C ARG A 201 9.51 -13.80 15.06
N VAL A 202 10.52 -14.18 15.84
CA VAL A 202 11.92 -14.18 15.37
C VAL A 202 12.10 -15.25 14.29
N HIS A 203 11.51 -16.44 14.48
CA HIS A 203 11.50 -17.49 13.46
C HIS A 203 10.90 -17.02 12.13
N VAL A 204 9.75 -16.35 12.13
CA VAL A 204 9.18 -15.76 10.90
C VAL A 204 10.11 -14.73 10.26
N LEU A 205 10.73 -13.85 11.04
CA LEU A 205 11.65 -12.86 10.47
C LEU A 205 12.89 -13.53 9.88
N LEU A 206 13.45 -14.54 10.54
CA LEU A 206 14.59 -15.29 10.05
C LEU A 206 14.25 -16.07 8.78
N GLY A 207 13.09 -16.73 8.74
CA GLY A 207 12.58 -17.42 7.56
C GLY A 207 12.42 -16.48 6.36
N ASN A 208 11.91 -15.27 6.58
CA ASN A 208 11.83 -14.25 5.53
C ASN A 208 13.21 -13.84 5.00
N VAL A 209 14.22 -13.70 5.87
CA VAL A 209 15.59 -13.41 5.42
C VAL A 209 16.15 -14.55 4.57
N TYR A 210 15.92 -15.81 4.96
CA TYR A 210 16.33 -16.95 4.14
C TYR A 210 15.61 -16.98 2.79
N LYS A 211 14.31 -16.70 2.75
CA LYS A 211 13.52 -16.62 1.51
C LYS A 211 14.08 -15.56 0.56
N GLU A 212 14.39 -14.37 1.07
CA GLU A 212 15.01 -13.28 0.28
C GLU A 212 16.40 -13.67 -0.27
N GLN A 213 17.12 -14.58 0.39
CA GLN A 213 18.37 -15.16 -0.11
C GLN A 213 18.17 -16.34 -1.07
N GLY A 214 16.93 -16.74 -1.38
CA GLY A 214 16.62 -17.94 -2.17
C GLY A 214 16.85 -19.26 -1.42
N ARG A 215 17.07 -19.21 -0.11
CA ARG A 215 17.29 -20.35 0.78
C ARG A 215 15.95 -20.89 1.28
N LEU A 216 15.17 -21.44 0.35
CA LEU A 216 13.76 -21.76 0.56
C LEU A 216 13.55 -22.88 1.60
N ASP A 217 14.42 -23.89 1.62
CA ASP A 217 14.31 -25.01 2.57
C ASP A 217 14.53 -24.53 4.02
N GLU A 218 15.51 -23.66 4.24
CA GLU A 218 15.71 -23.04 5.56
C GLU A 218 14.54 -22.11 5.91
N ALA A 219 14.00 -21.34 4.95
CA ALA A 219 12.84 -20.49 5.19
C ALA A 219 11.62 -21.30 5.66
N VAL A 220 11.29 -22.38 4.96
CA VAL A 220 10.19 -23.30 5.30
C VAL A 220 10.38 -23.86 6.71
N LYS A 221 11.60 -24.31 7.05
CA LYS A 221 11.90 -24.84 8.38
C LYS A 221 11.64 -23.81 9.48
N GLU A 222 12.10 -22.57 9.30
CA GLU A 222 11.89 -21.51 10.29
C GLU A 222 10.39 -21.16 10.44
N PHE A 223 9.63 -21.09 9.34
CA PHE A 223 8.19 -20.86 9.42
C PHE A 223 7.44 -22.00 10.12
N GLN A 224 7.85 -23.25 9.89
CA GLN A 224 7.30 -24.41 10.60
C GLN A 224 7.61 -24.35 12.10
N GLN A 225 8.83 -23.96 12.50
CA GLN A 225 9.17 -23.75 13.91
C GLN A 225 8.30 -22.66 14.55
N ALA A 226 7.99 -21.59 13.82
CA ALA A 226 7.06 -20.57 14.31
C ALA A 226 5.65 -21.14 14.57
N LEU A 227 5.18 -22.07 13.73
CA LEU A 227 3.87 -22.74 13.89
C LEU A 227 3.88 -23.85 14.96
N GLU A 228 5.03 -24.47 15.23
CA GLU A 228 5.19 -25.37 16.38
C GLU A 228 5.05 -24.60 17.71
N ILE A 229 5.53 -23.36 17.76
CA ILE A 229 5.41 -22.47 18.92
C ILE A 229 3.99 -21.89 19.03
N ASP A 230 3.48 -21.33 17.93
CA ASP A 230 2.14 -20.74 17.86
C ASP A 230 1.44 -21.15 16.56
N ILE A 231 0.60 -22.18 16.67
CA ILE A 231 -0.18 -22.72 15.56
C ILE A 231 -1.24 -21.73 15.02
N GLY A 232 -1.54 -20.66 15.74
CA GLY A 232 -2.44 -19.60 15.30
C GLY A 232 -1.73 -18.43 14.64
N TYR A 233 -0.41 -18.50 14.44
CA TYR A 233 0.36 -17.35 13.98
C TYR A 233 0.18 -17.08 12.48
N VAL A 234 -0.79 -16.22 12.16
CA VAL A 234 -1.23 -15.87 10.80
C VAL A 234 -0.07 -15.59 9.83
N ASN A 235 0.91 -14.80 10.27
CA ASN A 235 2.06 -14.46 9.42
C ASN A 235 2.90 -15.69 9.07
N ALA A 236 3.05 -16.66 9.98
CA ALA A 236 3.82 -17.87 9.70
C ALA A 236 3.13 -18.73 8.63
N HIS A 237 1.80 -18.93 8.72
CA HIS A 237 1.04 -19.61 7.66
C HIS A 237 1.18 -18.88 6.32
N TYR A 238 1.00 -17.56 6.30
CA TYR A 238 1.09 -16.79 5.06
C TYR A 238 2.48 -16.90 4.40
N PHE A 239 3.55 -16.66 5.16
CA PHE A 239 4.91 -16.71 4.62
C PHE A 239 5.36 -18.14 4.29
N LEU A 240 4.86 -19.15 4.99
CA LEU A 240 5.09 -20.55 4.63
C LEU A 240 4.41 -20.91 3.30
N GLY A 241 3.17 -20.45 3.10
CA GLY A 241 2.47 -20.62 1.82
C GLY A 241 3.23 -19.99 0.66
N ASP A 242 3.69 -18.75 0.83
CA ASP A 242 4.48 -18.05 -0.18
C ASP A 242 5.87 -18.68 -0.43
N ALA A 243 6.52 -19.24 0.61
CA ALA A 243 7.73 -20.04 0.43
C ALA A 243 7.46 -21.32 -0.38
N TYR A 244 6.32 -21.99 -0.17
CA TYR A 244 5.92 -23.13 -0.99
C TYR A 244 5.60 -22.75 -2.44
N VAL A 245 5.00 -21.58 -2.69
CA VAL A 245 4.86 -21.06 -4.07
C VAL A 245 6.23 -20.90 -4.73
N SER A 246 7.20 -20.35 -4.00
CA SER A 246 8.58 -20.18 -4.49
C SER A 246 9.28 -21.53 -4.76
N GLN A 247 8.92 -22.59 -4.04
CA GLN A 247 9.37 -23.97 -4.29
C GLN A 247 8.55 -24.69 -5.38
N ASN A 248 7.55 -24.04 -5.98
CA ASN A 248 6.57 -24.63 -6.89
C ASN A 248 5.74 -25.78 -6.26
N ASN A 249 5.64 -25.82 -4.93
CA ASN A 249 4.78 -26.74 -4.18
C ASN A 249 3.38 -26.12 -3.97
N LEU A 250 2.65 -25.95 -5.06
CA LEU A 250 1.35 -25.28 -5.09
C LEU A 250 0.29 -25.91 -4.16
N PRO A 251 0.20 -27.25 -4.02
CA PRO A 251 -0.76 -27.87 -3.09
C PRO A 251 -0.51 -27.48 -1.63
N ALA A 252 0.75 -27.50 -1.19
CA ALA A 252 1.10 -27.07 0.18
C ALA A 252 0.84 -25.58 0.38
N ALA A 253 1.13 -24.75 -0.63
CA ALA A 253 0.82 -23.31 -0.58
C ALA A 253 -0.67 -23.05 -0.36
N ILE A 254 -1.55 -23.79 -1.05
CA ILE A 254 -3.01 -23.66 -0.89
C ILE A 254 -3.46 -23.97 0.54
N GLU A 255 -2.95 -25.04 1.15
CA GLU A 255 -3.30 -25.41 2.52
C GLU A 255 -2.92 -24.32 3.51
N GLU A 256 -1.72 -23.75 3.39
CA GLU A 256 -1.23 -22.70 4.28
C GLU A 256 -1.96 -21.37 4.08
N PHE A 257 -2.26 -20.98 2.84
CA PHE A 257 -3.07 -19.79 2.61
C PHE A 257 -4.52 -19.97 3.08
N ARG A 258 -5.11 -21.16 2.96
CA ARG A 258 -6.42 -21.48 3.55
C ARG A 258 -6.38 -21.45 5.07
N ALA A 259 -5.30 -21.91 5.70
CA ALA A 259 -5.10 -21.77 7.14
C ALA A 259 -5.04 -20.28 7.54
N THR A 260 -4.34 -19.45 6.75
CA THR A 260 -4.31 -17.99 6.92
C THR A 260 -5.72 -17.39 6.86
N GLN A 261 -6.53 -17.76 5.86
CA GLN A 261 -7.92 -17.31 5.71
C GLN A 261 -8.83 -17.82 6.84
N LYS A 262 -8.60 -19.03 7.35
CA LYS A 262 -9.38 -19.58 8.47
C LYS A 262 -9.20 -18.76 9.75
N ILE A 263 -7.98 -18.27 9.99
CA ILE A 263 -7.66 -17.46 11.18
C ILE A 263 -8.03 -15.98 10.93
N ASN A 264 -7.76 -15.47 9.72
CA ASN A 264 -8.09 -14.12 9.28
C ASN A 264 -8.81 -14.14 7.91
N PRO A 265 -10.16 -14.20 7.90
CA PRO A 265 -10.96 -14.34 6.67
C PRO A 265 -10.85 -13.19 5.67
N ASP A 266 -10.30 -12.05 6.06
CA ASP A 266 -10.12 -10.88 5.18
C ASP A 266 -8.63 -10.59 4.94
N HIS A 267 -7.74 -11.57 5.14
CA HIS A 267 -6.31 -11.40 4.90
C HIS A 267 -6.02 -11.18 3.40
N LEU A 268 -5.84 -9.91 3.03
CA LEU A 268 -5.72 -9.47 1.64
C LEU A 268 -4.62 -10.22 0.86
N GLY A 269 -3.43 -10.38 1.46
CA GLY A 269 -2.32 -11.09 0.81
C GLY A 269 -2.65 -12.55 0.49
N ALA A 270 -3.39 -13.23 1.37
CA ALA A 270 -3.72 -14.64 1.17
C ALA A 270 -4.72 -14.81 0.02
N HIS A 271 -5.74 -13.96 -0.08
CA HIS A 271 -6.67 -13.97 -1.23
C HIS A 271 -5.98 -13.62 -2.55
N HIS A 272 -5.10 -12.62 -2.53
CA HIS A 272 -4.34 -12.25 -3.73
C HIS A 272 -3.47 -13.41 -4.22
N ASP A 273 -2.69 -14.02 -3.32
CA ASP A 273 -1.71 -15.05 -3.66
C ASP A 273 -2.37 -16.41 -3.93
N LEU A 274 -3.48 -16.76 -3.26
CA LEU A 274 -4.30 -17.91 -3.66
C LEU A 274 -4.88 -17.75 -5.06
N GLY A 275 -5.32 -16.54 -5.43
CA GLY A 275 -5.80 -16.27 -6.78
C GLY A 275 -4.71 -16.54 -7.83
N ILE A 276 -3.46 -16.16 -7.55
CA ILE A 276 -2.29 -16.47 -8.38
C ILE A 276 -2.04 -17.98 -8.44
N VAL A 277 -2.04 -18.66 -7.29
CA VAL A 277 -1.79 -20.12 -7.23
C VAL A 277 -2.85 -20.90 -8.01
N PHE A 278 -4.13 -20.53 -7.89
CA PHE A 278 -5.19 -21.15 -8.67
C PHE A 278 -5.09 -20.86 -10.16
N GLU A 279 -4.66 -19.65 -10.55
CA GLU A 279 -4.38 -19.35 -11.96
C GLU A 279 -3.26 -20.24 -12.51
N MET A 280 -2.16 -20.42 -11.76
CA MET A 280 -1.05 -21.31 -12.15
C MET A 280 -1.49 -22.77 -12.32
N LEU A 281 -2.50 -23.22 -11.57
CA LEU A 281 -3.10 -24.54 -11.69
C LEU A 281 -4.17 -24.65 -12.79
N GLY A 282 -4.50 -23.55 -13.48
CA GLY A 282 -5.57 -23.49 -14.47
C GLY A 282 -6.99 -23.53 -13.88
N GLN A 283 -7.11 -23.30 -12.56
CA GLN A 283 -8.37 -23.28 -11.82
C GLN A 283 -9.00 -21.89 -11.86
N ALA A 284 -9.56 -21.54 -13.03
CA ALA A 284 -10.02 -20.18 -13.32
C ALA A 284 -11.15 -19.70 -12.40
N ASN A 285 -12.11 -20.57 -12.04
CA ASN A 285 -13.24 -20.17 -11.19
C ASN A 285 -12.79 -19.83 -9.77
N GLU A 286 -11.92 -20.66 -9.20
CA GLU A 286 -11.33 -20.49 -7.89
C GLU A 286 -10.44 -19.25 -7.85
N SER A 287 -9.60 -19.06 -8.87
CA SER A 287 -8.76 -17.86 -9.02
C SER A 287 -9.59 -16.56 -9.02
N MET A 288 -10.65 -16.51 -9.84
CA MET A 288 -11.55 -15.36 -9.88
C MET A 288 -12.29 -15.14 -8.56
N HIS A 289 -12.68 -16.20 -7.86
CA HIS A 289 -13.35 -16.09 -6.57
C HIS A 289 -12.47 -15.35 -5.57
N GLU A 290 -11.21 -15.77 -5.44
CA GLU A 290 -10.23 -15.18 -4.53
C GLU A 290 -9.92 -13.72 -4.88
N TRP A 291 -9.67 -13.42 -6.15
CA TRP A 291 -9.41 -12.05 -6.57
C TRP A 291 -10.62 -11.12 -6.46
N LYS A 292 -11.85 -11.60 -6.70
CA LYS A 292 -13.05 -10.81 -6.48
C LYS A 292 -13.20 -10.43 -5.00
N HIS A 293 -12.89 -11.34 -4.09
CA HIS A 293 -12.86 -11.04 -2.65
C HIS A 293 -11.77 -10.01 -2.31
N PHE A 294 -10.54 -10.22 -2.80
CA PHE A 294 -9.44 -9.26 -2.64
C PHE A 294 -9.81 -7.86 -3.16
N ILE A 295 -10.36 -7.75 -4.36
CA ILE A 295 -10.78 -6.48 -4.97
C ILE A 295 -11.83 -5.80 -4.09
N ASN A 296 -12.85 -6.52 -3.65
CA ASN A 296 -13.92 -5.97 -2.82
C ASN A 296 -13.37 -5.38 -1.51
N LYS A 297 -12.48 -6.11 -0.83
CA LYS A 297 -11.91 -5.71 0.47
C LYS A 297 -10.80 -4.65 0.35
N ALA A 298 -10.03 -4.64 -0.73
CA ALA A 298 -8.92 -3.71 -0.93
C ALA A 298 -9.34 -2.39 -1.61
N THR A 299 -10.55 -2.32 -2.20
CA THR A 299 -11.02 -1.11 -2.88
C THR A 299 -11.08 0.08 -1.92
N GLY A 300 -10.46 1.19 -2.31
CA GLY A 300 -10.35 2.40 -1.48
C GLY A 300 -9.03 2.52 -0.71
N ASN A 301 -8.23 1.46 -0.64
CA ASN A 301 -6.88 1.51 -0.06
C ASN A 301 -5.84 1.90 -1.12
N LEU A 302 -5.33 3.13 -1.06
CA LEU A 302 -4.34 3.64 -2.00
C LEU A 302 -3.07 2.79 -2.08
N ALA A 303 -2.66 2.14 -0.98
CA ALA A 303 -1.47 1.28 -0.95
C ALA A 303 -1.62 0.03 -1.84
N HIS A 304 -2.85 -0.39 -2.12
CA HIS A 304 -3.14 -1.61 -2.88
C HIS A 304 -3.62 -1.32 -4.30
N LYS A 305 -3.64 -0.05 -4.73
CA LYS A 305 -4.23 0.35 -6.02
C LYS A 305 -3.69 -0.45 -7.20
N SER A 306 -2.37 -0.61 -7.33
CA SER A 306 -1.80 -1.36 -8.46
C SER A 306 -2.16 -2.84 -8.43
N PHE A 307 -2.17 -3.46 -7.24
CA PHE A 307 -2.57 -4.86 -7.07
C PHE A 307 -4.05 -5.07 -7.38
N VAL A 308 -4.92 -4.14 -6.97
CA VAL A 308 -6.35 -4.16 -7.31
C VAL A 308 -6.56 -4.02 -8.82
N ASP A 309 -5.84 -3.10 -9.47
CA ASP A 309 -5.93 -2.91 -10.91
C ASP A 309 -5.41 -4.15 -11.68
N ASP A 310 -4.36 -4.81 -11.17
CA ASP A 310 -3.87 -6.07 -11.73
C ASP A 310 -4.89 -7.20 -11.58
N ALA A 311 -5.40 -7.42 -10.37
CA ALA A 311 -6.41 -8.43 -10.09
C ALA A 311 -7.67 -8.25 -10.95
N LYS A 312 -8.14 -6.99 -11.14
CA LYS A 312 -9.29 -6.70 -12.03
C LYS A 312 -9.02 -7.12 -13.48
N ARG A 313 -7.82 -6.85 -13.99
CA ARG A 313 -7.43 -7.26 -15.36
C ARG A 313 -7.41 -8.77 -15.51
N ARG A 314 -6.84 -9.49 -14.53
CA ARG A 314 -6.78 -10.95 -14.55
C ARG A 314 -8.16 -11.60 -14.43
N VAL A 315 -9.04 -11.09 -13.56
CA VAL A 315 -10.43 -11.55 -13.48
C VAL A 315 -11.14 -11.39 -14.82
N LEU A 316 -11.01 -10.23 -15.47
CA LEU A 316 -11.63 -9.99 -16.77
C LEU A 316 -11.10 -10.95 -17.85
N ASP A 317 -9.78 -11.19 -17.88
CA ASP A 317 -9.16 -12.14 -18.81
C ASP A 317 -9.67 -13.58 -18.60
N LEU A 318 -9.79 -14.04 -17.35
CA LEU A 318 -10.32 -15.36 -17.02
C LEU A 318 -11.82 -15.49 -17.36
N GLU A 319 -12.62 -14.46 -17.07
CA GLU A 319 -14.05 -14.44 -17.44
C GLU A 319 -14.21 -14.58 -18.96
N MET A 320 -13.40 -13.85 -19.72
CA MET A 320 -13.40 -13.93 -21.18
C MET A 320 -12.98 -15.31 -21.70
N LYS A 321 -11.91 -15.90 -21.15
CA LYS A 321 -11.44 -17.25 -21.52
C LYS A 321 -12.51 -18.31 -21.26
N LEU A 322 -13.18 -18.24 -20.11
CA LEU A 322 -14.25 -19.17 -19.76
C LEU A 322 -15.46 -19.01 -20.66
N GLU A 323 -15.82 -17.77 -21.01
CA GLU A 323 -16.94 -17.52 -21.90
C GLU A 323 -16.66 -17.95 -23.34
N LEU A 324 -15.43 -17.75 -23.85
CA LEU A 324 -15.00 -18.31 -25.13
C LEU A 324 -15.07 -19.85 -25.14
N GLN A 325 -14.70 -20.50 -24.03
CA GLN A 325 -14.83 -21.96 -23.91
C GLN A 325 -16.30 -22.40 -23.92
N ARG A 326 -17.18 -21.71 -23.18
CA ARG A 326 -18.62 -21.99 -23.12
C ARG A 326 -19.31 -21.80 -24.46
N SER A 327 -18.91 -20.77 -25.20
CA SER A 327 -19.40 -20.50 -26.54
C SER A 327 -18.82 -21.43 -27.60
N ASN A 328 -17.94 -22.38 -27.22
CA ASN A 328 -17.28 -23.30 -28.16
C ASN A 328 -16.43 -22.55 -29.20
N ASN A 329 -15.72 -21.49 -28.74
CA ASN A 329 -15.03 -20.49 -29.56
C ASN A 329 -15.94 -19.74 -30.55
N ARG A 330 -17.25 -19.69 -30.29
CA ARG A 330 -18.19 -18.85 -31.05
C ARG A 330 -18.21 -17.44 -30.48
N ILE A 331 -18.40 -16.47 -31.36
CA ILE A 331 -18.28 -15.05 -31.07
C ILE A 331 -19.42 -14.62 -30.14
N ILE A 332 -19.08 -13.97 -29.02
CA ILE A 332 -20.07 -13.43 -28.09
C ILE A 332 -20.41 -12.02 -28.53
N TYR A 333 -21.60 -11.86 -29.10
CA TYR A 333 -22.19 -10.54 -29.35
C TYR A 333 -22.90 -10.07 -28.08
N GLY A 334 -22.87 -8.78 -27.78
CA GLY A 334 -23.49 -8.21 -26.58
C GLY A 334 -24.07 -6.83 -26.88
N LEU A 335 -25.39 -6.68 -26.74
CA LEU A 335 -26.07 -5.38 -26.77
C LEU A 335 -25.86 -4.68 -25.42
N ILE A 336 -25.18 -3.53 -25.43
CA ILE A 336 -24.99 -2.70 -24.23
C ILE A 336 -25.85 -1.44 -24.39
N LYS A 337 -26.81 -1.22 -23.48
CA LYS A 337 -27.59 0.02 -23.42
C LYS A 337 -26.71 1.15 -22.90
N ILE A 338 -26.37 2.12 -23.74
CA ILE A 338 -25.36 3.15 -23.44
C ILE A 338 -25.93 4.33 -22.60
N SER A 339 -27.25 4.60 -22.61
CA SER A 339 -27.89 5.51 -21.64
C SER A 339 -29.43 5.40 -21.63
N GLU A 340 -30.11 6.08 -20.70
CA GLU A 340 -31.59 6.16 -20.69
C GLU A 340 -32.18 7.03 -21.82
N SER A 341 -31.38 7.88 -22.47
CA SER A 341 -31.86 8.82 -23.49
C SER A 341 -31.45 8.47 -24.93
N GLU A 342 -30.60 7.47 -25.14
CA GLU A 342 -30.20 7.01 -26.47
C GLU A 342 -30.16 5.47 -26.50
N GLN A 343 -31.06 4.86 -27.27
CA GLN A 343 -30.95 3.43 -27.63
C GLN A 343 -29.84 3.28 -28.67
N GLY A 344 -28.60 3.16 -28.22
CA GLY A 344 -27.49 2.71 -29.06
C GLY A 344 -27.34 1.19 -28.95
N HIS A 345 -27.25 0.50 -30.10
CA HIS A 345 -26.82 -0.90 -30.14
C HIS A 345 -25.28 -0.94 -30.08
N ALA A 346 -24.68 -2.03 -29.61
CA ALA A 346 -23.21 -2.16 -29.50
C ALA A 346 -22.78 -3.57 -29.93
N LEU A 347 -21.59 -3.70 -30.51
CA LEU A 347 -21.04 -4.97 -30.99
C LEU A 347 -19.68 -5.24 -30.33
N CYS A 348 -19.65 -6.12 -29.35
CA CYS A 348 -18.40 -6.57 -28.74
C CYS A 348 -17.77 -7.69 -29.58
N PHE A 349 -16.45 -7.66 -29.76
CA PHE A 349 -15.70 -8.68 -30.50
C PHE A 349 -14.57 -9.23 -29.63
N LEU A 350 -14.39 -10.56 -29.68
CA LEU A 350 -13.30 -11.25 -28.99
C LEU A 350 -12.61 -12.23 -29.96
N GLY A 351 -11.32 -12.01 -30.25
CA GLY A 351 -10.47 -12.96 -31.00
C GLY A 351 -9.36 -12.30 -31.83
N GLU A 352 -8.17 -12.92 -31.87
CA GLU A 352 -6.98 -12.44 -32.60
C GLU A 352 -7.01 -12.72 -34.12
N GLU A 353 -7.84 -13.65 -34.59
CA GLU A 353 -7.97 -13.92 -36.02
C GLU A 353 -9.27 -13.35 -36.59
N ARG A 354 -9.13 -12.42 -37.56
CA ARG A 354 -9.87 -12.34 -38.84
C ARG A 354 -10.17 -10.90 -39.28
N ALA A 355 -9.16 -10.24 -39.84
CA ALA A 355 -9.33 -9.00 -40.61
C ALA A 355 -10.28 -9.16 -41.83
N LEU A 356 -10.28 -10.33 -42.46
CA LEU A 356 -11.13 -10.62 -43.63
C LEU A 356 -12.62 -10.71 -43.27
N TRP A 357 -12.92 -11.23 -42.08
CA TRP A 357 -14.30 -11.41 -41.60
C TRP A 357 -14.90 -10.07 -41.16
N LEU A 358 -14.13 -9.23 -40.44
CA LEU A 358 -14.53 -7.85 -40.11
C LEU A 358 -14.85 -7.02 -41.37
N ASN A 359 -14.05 -7.18 -42.42
CA ASN A 359 -14.28 -6.51 -43.71
C ASN A 359 -15.58 -7.00 -44.40
N ASN A 360 -15.92 -8.28 -44.26
CA ASN A 360 -17.17 -8.83 -44.81
C ASN A 360 -18.41 -8.37 -44.02
N ILE A 361 -18.35 -8.37 -42.69
CA ILE A 361 -19.44 -7.82 -41.86
C ILE A 361 -19.64 -6.33 -42.14
N TRP A 362 -18.56 -5.57 -42.27
CA TRP A 362 -18.64 -4.15 -42.61
C TRP A 362 -19.33 -3.93 -43.97
N LYS A 363 -19.02 -4.74 -44.99
CA LYS A 363 -19.69 -4.67 -46.30
C LYS A 363 -21.18 -5.01 -46.20
N ILE A 364 -21.54 -6.01 -45.41
CA ILE A 364 -22.94 -6.43 -45.22
C ILE A 364 -23.73 -5.36 -44.47
N ALA A 365 -23.15 -4.78 -43.41
CA ALA A 365 -23.76 -3.66 -42.68
C ALA A 365 -23.96 -2.43 -43.58
N ASN A 366 -22.96 -2.08 -44.39
CA ASN A 366 -23.05 -0.95 -45.31
C ASN A 366 -24.03 -1.17 -46.47
N GLY A 367 -24.33 -2.43 -46.79
CA GLY A 367 -25.31 -2.81 -47.80
C GLY A 367 -26.75 -2.92 -47.28
N SER A 368 -26.96 -2.89 -45.96
CA SER A 368 -28.26 -3.15 -45.33
C SER A 368 -28.89 -1.87 -44.80
N LYS A 369 -30.19 -1.69 -45.02
CA LYS A 369 -30.93 -0.50 -44.55
C LYS A 369 -31.63 -0.75 -43.22
N THR A 370 -31.97 -2.00 -42.93
CA THR A 370 -32.64 -2.41 -41.70
C THR A 370 -31.87 -3.52 -40.99
N TRP A 371 -32.14 -3.68 -39.69
CA TRP A 371 -31.58 -4.78 -38.90
C TRP A 371 -31.95 -6.16 -39.45
N GLY A 372 -33.16 -6.32 -39.99
CA GLY A 372 -33.62 -7.57 -40.60
C GLY A 372 -32.84 -7.93 -41.87
N GLU A 373 -32.53 -6.96 -42.73
CA GLU A 373 -31.70 -7.17 -43.92
C GLU A 373 -30.26 -7.56 -43.55
N PHE A 374 -29.70 -6.90 -42.54
CA PHE A 374 -28.36 -7.18 -42.04
C PHE A 374 -28.25 -8.59 -41.47
N LEU A 375 -29.15 -8.97 -40.56
CA LEU A 375 -29.15 -10.28 -39.91
C LEU A 375 -29.37 -11.44 -40.89
N ASN A 376 -30.14 -11.24 -41.96
CA ASN A 376 -30.39 -12.28 -42.98
C ASN A 376 -29.20 -12.50 -43.92
N GLN A 377 -28.30 -11.53 -44.03
CA GLN A 377 -27.10 -11.61 -44.89
C GLN A 377 -25.88 -12.16 -44.16
N LEU A 378 -25.95 -12.30 -42.83
CA LEU A 378 -24.91 -12.95 -42.05
C LEU A 378 -24.94 -14.48 -42.24
N PRO A 379 -23.78 -15.15 -42.18
CA PRO A 379 -23.73 -16.61 -42.09
C PRO A 379 -24.64 -17.14 -40.98
N LEU A 380 -25.26 -18.31 -41.18
CA LEU A 380 -26.32 -18.81 -40.31
C LEU A 380 -25.89 -18.89 -38.82
N ASP A 381 -24.65 -19.29 -38.58
CA ASP A 381 -24.06 -19.38 -37.24
C ASP A 381 -23.85 -18.00 -36.59
N ASP A 382 -23.49 -17.00 -37.39
CA ASP A 382 -23.31 -15.61 -36.94
C ASP A 382 -24.69 -14.98 -36.65
N ALA A 383 -25.67 -15.16 -37.55
CA ALA A 383 -27.05 -14.70 -37.40
C ALA A 383 -27.76 -15.32 -36.18
N GLN A 384 -27.48 -16.59 -35.88
CA GLN A 384 -28.01 -17.27 -34.70
C GLN A 384 -27.36 -16.75 -33.42
N SER A 385 -26.05 -16.47 -33.45
CA SER A 385 -25.33 -15.86 -32.32
C SER A 385 -25.86 -14.46 -31.97
N PHE A 386 -26.36 -13.70 -32.95
CA PHE A 386 -27.08 -12.44 -32.71
C PHE A 386 -28.43 -12.64 -32.01
N ARG A 387 -29.12 -13.76 -32.26
CA ARG A 387 -30.44 -14.06 -31.69
C ARG A 387 -30.36 -14.63 -30.28
N ASP A 388 -29.25 -15.27 -29.93
CA ASP A 388 -29.09 -15.99 -28.66
C ASP A 388 -28.57 -15.08 -27.51
N VAL A 389 -28.31 -13.79 -27.76
CA VAL A 389 -27.84 -12.83 -26.76
C VAL A 389 -28.96 -12.42 -25.78
N GLY A 390 -29.02 -13.15 -24.67
CA GLY A 390 -29.60 -12.79 -23.36
C GLY A 390 -30.62 -11.65 -23.30
N ASN A 391 -31.92 -11.99 -23.45
CA ASN A 391 -33.10 -11.30 -22.90
C ASN A 391 -33.26 -9.77 -23.09
N LEU A 392 -32.45 -9.12 -23.93
CA LEU A 392 -32.74 -7.77 -24.41
C LEU A 392 -33.62 -7.86 -25.66
N PRO A 393 -34.62 -6.98 -25.83
CA PRO A 393 -35.41 -6.97 -27.04
C PRO A 393 -34.46 -6.69 -28.22
N LEU A 394 -34.37 -7.62 -29.16
CA LEU A 394 -33.72 -7.37 -30.44
C LEU A 394 -34.42 -6.18 -31.11
N PRO A 395 -33.69 -5.28 -31.79
CA PRO A 395 -34.32 -4.26 -32.64
C PRO A 395 -35.28 -4.96 -33.61
N GLU A 396 -36.45 -4.37 -33.84
CA GLU A 396 -37.42 -4.97 -34.76
C GLU A 396 -36.78 -5.13 -36.15
N LYS A 397 -37.13 -6.19 -36.88
CA LYS A 397 -36.52 -6.49 -38.19
C LYS A 397 -36.58 -5.31 -39.18
N ASP A 398 -37.55 -4.43 -39.01
CA ASP A 398 -37.81 -3.32 -39.91
C ASP A 398 -37.26 -1.97 -39.38
N GLU A 399 -36.59 -1.97 -38.21
CA GLU A 399 -35.94 -0.76 -37.70
C GLU A 399 -34.74 -0.35 -38.56
N PRO A 400 -34.57 0.96 -38.81
CA PRO A 400 -33.44 1.48 -39.56
C PRO A 400 -32.12 1.20 -38.84
N LEU A 401 -31.15 0.67 -39.58
CA LEU A 401 -29.80 0.43 -39.08
C LEU A 401 -28.98 1.72 -39.20
N HIS A 402 -28.58 2.34 -38.08
CA HIS A 402 -27.70 3.50 -38.10
C HIS A 402 -26.24 3.09 -37.85
N PHE A 403 -25.30 3.65 -38.62
CA PHE A 403 -23.88 3.31 -38.51
C PHE A 403 -23.24 3.66 -37.15
N ASN A 404 -23.83 4.60 -36.42
CA ASN A 404 -23.39 4.96 -35.07
C ASN A 404 -23.80 3.91 -34.02
N ASP A 405 -24.66 2.96 -34.38
CA ASP A 405 -25.10 1.84 -33.54
C ASP A 405 -24.09 0.67 -33.54
N LEU A 406 -22.92 0.88 -34.14
CA LEU A 406 -21.84 -0.10 -34.25
C LEU A 406 -20.59 0.44 -33.53
N CYS A 407 -20.40 0.04 -32.27
CA CYS A 407 -19.20 0.35 -31.49
C CYS A 407 -18.33 -0.89 -31.32
N LEU A 408 -17.00 -0.74 -31.45
CA LEU A 408 -16.03 -1.82 -31.24
C LEU A 408 -15.40 -1.69 -29.85
N PHE A 409 -15.25 -2.82 -29.13
CA PHE A 409 -14.61 -2.84 -27.82
C PHE A 409 -13.38 -3.75 -27.87
N TYR A 410 -12.25 -3.28 -27.34
CA TYR A 410 -11.01 -4.05 -27.19
C TYR A 410 -10.50 -3.88 -25.77
N HIS A 411 -10.22 -4.99 -25.07
CA HIS A 411 -9.88 -4.99 -23.64
C HIS A 411 -10.83 -4.16 -22.76
N GLY A 412 -12.14 -4.26 -23.00
CA GLY A 412 -13.15 -3.55 -22.20
C GLY A 412 -13.19 -2.03 -22.39
N GLN A 413 -12.37 -1.48 -23.30
CA GLN A 413 -12.42 -0.07 -23.69
C GLN A 413 -13.20 0.08 -25.00
N LYS A 414 -14.08 1.08 -25.05
CA LYS A 414 -14.73 1.53 -26.29
C LYS A 414 -13.63 2.04 -27.22
N LEU A 415 -13.33 1.31 -28.28
CA LEU A 415 -12.55 1.83 -29.39
C LEU A 415 -13.47 2.73 -30.18
N GLU A 416 -13.44 4.03 -29.90
CA GLU A 416 -13.93 5.00 -30.87
C GLU A 416 -13.05 4.88 -32.09
N TRP A 417 -13.63 4.46 -33.23
CA TRP A 417 -12.90 4.37 -34.49
C TRP A 417 -12.20 5.72 -34.76
N PRO A 418 -10.86 5.81 -34.68
CA PRO A 418 -10.16 7.10 -34.77
C PRO A 418 -10.34 7.78 -36.14
N PHE A 419 -10.77 7.02 -37.14
CA PHE A 419 -10.89 7.44 -38.52
C PHE A 419 -12.10 8.35 -38.79
N PHE A 420 -13.21 8.21 -38.04
CA PHE A 420 -14.40 9.05 -38.28
C PHE A 420 -14.22 10.49 -37.81
N SER A 421 -13.36 10.73 -36.82
CA SER A 421 -12.96 12.08 -36.40
C SER A 421 -12.18 12.80 -37.51
N MET A 422 -11.30 12.10 -38.22
CA MET A 422 -10.53 12.65 -39.34
C MET A 422 -11.36 12.86 -40.62
N LEU A 423 -12.25 11.90 -40.98
CA LEU A 423 -13.13 12.08 -42.13
C LEU A 423 -14.11 13.26 -41.95
N ARG A 424 -14.49 13.60 -40.71
CA ARG A 424 -15.31 14.80 -40.45
C ARG A 424 -14.62 16.09 -40.87
N TRP A 425 -13.29 16.13 -40.89
CA TRP A 425 -12.50 17.33 -41.18
C TRP A 425 -12.18 17.51 -42.66
N ILE A 426 -12.43 16.50 -43.50
CA ILE A 426 -12.31 16.62 -44.95
C ILE A 426 -13.56 17.33 -45.50
N PRO A 427 -13.41 18.44 -46.25
CA PRO A 427 -14.55 19.13 -46.88
C PRO A 427 -15.42 18.19 -47.74
N GLU A 428 -16.75 18.34 -47.67
CA GLU A 428 -17.71 17.49 -48.39
C GLU A 428 -17.51 17.50 -49.93
N GLU A 429 -17.00 18.61 -50.45
CA GLU A 429 -16.64 18.79 -51.85
C GLU A 429 -15.50 17.86 -52.29
N ILE A 430 -14.56 17.54 -51.39
CA ILE A 430 -13.47 16.60 -51.64
C ILE A 430 -13.97 15.16 -51.54
N LYS A 431 -14.84 14.87 -50.56
CA LYS A 431 -15.44 13.54 -50.38
C LYS A 431 -16.29 13.11 -51.57
N SER A 432 -17.09 14.04 -52.09
CA SER A 432 -17.96 13.81 -53.25
C SER A 432 -17.18 13.59 -54.55
N LYS A 433 -16.01 14.22 -54.71
CA LYS A 433 -15.18 14.13 -55.93
C LYS A 433 -14.33 12.87 -56.00
N TYR A 434 -13.83 12.37 -54.87
CA TYR A 434 -12.88 11.25 -54.82
C TYR A 434 -13.44 10.02 -54.09
N GLY A 435 -14.76 9.78 -54.21
CA GLY A 435 -15.59 8.87 -53.40
C GLY A 435 -15.15 7.41 -53.13
N LYS A 436 -13.91 7.02 -53.45
CA LYS A 436 -13.22 5.84 -52.92
C LYS A 436 -11.81 6.22 -52.46
N ILE A 437 -11.62 6.42 -51.15
CA ILE A 437 -10.28 6.50 -50.55
C ILE A 437 -9.78 5.06 -50.34
N LYS A 438 -8.69 4.69 -51.02
CA LYS A 438 -8.10 3.35 -50.91
C LYS A 438 -7.17 3.31 -49.70
N MET A 439 -7.39 2.38 -48.77
CA MET A 439 -6.55 2.22 -47.57
C MET A 439 -5.82 0.88 -47.59
N THR A 440 -4.56 0.89 -47.17
CA THR A 440 -3.78 -0.34 -46.95
C THR A 440 -3.55 -0.50 -45.45
N MET A 441 -3.97 -1.64 -44.90
CA MET A 441 -3.83 -1.98 -43.50
C MET A 441 -2.52 -2.75 -43.31
N VAL A 442 -1.70 -2.35 -42.33
CA VAL A 442 -0.44 -3.05 -42.01
C VAL A 442 -0.58 -3.61 -40.59
N PHE A 443 -0.37 -4.92 -40.43
CA PHE A 443 -0.46 -5.59 -39.13
C PHE A 443 0.91 -5.61 -38.44
N GLY A 444 0.94 -5.21 -37.17
CA GLY A 444 2.03 -5.36 -36.21
C GLY A 444 1.47 -5.45 -34.79
N ASP A 445 2.34 -5.51 -33.77
CA ASP A 445 2.00 -5.70 -32.34
C ASP A 445 1.06 -4.62 -31.75
N PHE A 446 0.76 -3.56 -32.51
CA PHE A 446 -0.28 -2.58 -32.24
C PHE A 446 -1.03 -2.24 -33.54
N LEU A 447 -2.33 -1.94 -33.42
CA LEU A 447 -3.20 -1.56 -34.53
C LEU A 447 -2.91 -0.10 -34.96
N TYR A 448 -2.14 0.11 -36.03
CA TYR A 448 -1.90 1.45 -36.60
C TYR A 448 -2.48 1.56 -38.02
N PHE A 449 -3.18 2.66 -38.30
CA PHE A 449 -3.75 2.95 -39.62
C PHE A 449 -2.87 3.95 -40.38
N ASN A 450 -2.38 3.57 -41.57
CA ASN A 450 -1.66 4.47 -42.47
C ASN A 450 -2.49 4.70 -43.75
N PRO A 451 -3.20 5.83 -43.89
CA PRO A 451 -3.90 6.13 -45.13
C PRO A 451 -2.89 6.53 -46.21
N ILE A 452 -2.68 5.67 -47.20
CA ILE A 452 -1.95 6.04 -48.42
C ILE A 452 -2.90 6.85 -49.29
N PHE A 453 -2.83 8.18 -49.19
CA PHE A 453 -3.60 9.07 -50.06
C PHE A 453 -3.01 9.10 -51.48
N GLU A 454 -3.85 8.94 -52.50
CA GLU A 454 -3.39 9.03 -53.89
C GLU A 454 -2.91 10.47 -54.22
N ALA A 455 -1.88 10.60 -55.05
CA ALA A 455 -1.24 11.88 -55.39
C ALA A 455 -2.23 13.02 -55.80
N PRO A 456 -3.34 12.76 -56.52
CA PRO A 456 -4.33 13.79 -56.83
C PRO A 456 -5.07 14.33 -55.60
N LEU A 457 -5.35 13.50 -54.61
CA LEU A 457 -6.02 13.89 -53.37
C LEU A 457 -5.07 14.71 -52.48
N VAL A 458 -3.80 14.30 -52.40
CA VAL A 458 -2.75 15.05 -51.69
C VAL A 458 -2.54 16.44 -52.30
N ALA A 459 -2.55 16.55 -53.64
CA ALA A 459 -2.45 17.82 -54.33
C ALA A 459 -3.67 18.72 -54.07
N SER A 460 -4.87 18.13 -54.03
CA SER A 460 -6.12 18.85 -53.73
C SER A 460 -6.13 19.39 -52.30
N LEU A 461 -5.70 18.60 -51.32
CA LEU A 461 -5.63 19.02 -49.91
C LEU A 461 -4.62 20.16 -49.72
N LYS A 462 -3.45 20.09 -50.36
CA LYS A 462 -2.46 21.20 -50.35
C LYS A 462 -3.00 22.49 -50.97
N GLN A 463 -3.81 22.41 -52.02
CA GLN A 463 -4.46 23.60 -52.60
C GLN A 463 -5.48 24.26 -51.67
N HIS A 464 -6.01 23.52 -50.68
CA HIS A 464 -6.97 24.01 -49.69
C HIS A 464 -6.30 24.37 -48.35
N GLY A 465 -4.98 24.61 -48.33
CA GLY A 465 -4.27 25.12 -47.16
C GLY A 465 -3.69 24.06 -46.21
N TYR A 466 -3.94 22.78 -46.44
CA TYR A 466 -3.43 21.71 -45.58
C TYR A 466 -1.94 21.41 -45.86
N ILE A 467 -1.12 21.42 -44.81
CA ILE A 467 0.31 21.07 -44.90
C ILE A 467 0.50 19.61 -44.49
N LEU A 468 1.27 18.87 -45.28
CA LEU A 468 1.66 17.50 -44.96
C LEU A 468 2.92 17.54 -44.08
N GLU A 469 2.79 17.25 -42.79
CA GLU A 469 3.90 17.18 -41.85
C GLU A 469 4.31 15.74 -41.52
N ARG A 470 5.61 15.55 -41.28
CA ARG A 470 6.20 14.25 -40.95
C ARG A 470 6.10 13.99 -39.44
N ASN A 471 5.61 12.82 -39.04
CA ASN A 471 5.54 12.43 -37.64
C ASN A 471 6.81 11.71 -37.18
N ASP A 472 7.86 12.46 -36.87
CA ASP A 472 9.15 11.87 -36.49
C ASP A 472 9.08 11.05 -35.18
N GLU A 473 8.15 11.37 -34.26
CA GLU A 473 7.97 10.65 -33.00
C GLU A 473 7.35 9.27 -33.21
N LEU A 474 6.34 9.15 -34.10
CA LEU A 474 5.79 7.84 -34.48
C LEU A 474 6.78 7.00 -35.28
N ILE A 475 7.56 7.62 -36.17
CA ILE A 475 8.59 6.93 -36.95
C ILE A 475 9.63 6.29 -36.01
N GLN A 476 10.08 7.02 -34.98
CA GLN A 476 11.03 6.49 -33.99
C GLN A 476 10.46 5.33 -33.15
N ARG A 477 9.16 5.33 -32.84
CA ARG A 477 8.52 4.27 -32.04
C ARG A 477 8.18 3.02 -32.85
N THR A 478 8.05 3.14 -34.16
CA THR A 478 7.54 2.07 -35.04
C THR A 478 8.54 1.58 -36.08
N ASN A 479 9.66 2.28 -36.27
CA ASN A 479 10.71 1.98 -37.27
C ASN A 479 10.23 1.93 -38.74
N ALA A 480 9.09 2.54 -39.06
CA ALA A 480 8.58 2.64 -40.43
C ALA A 480 8.66 4.08 -40.96
N ASP A 481 9.28 4.25 -42.14
CA ASP A 481 9.74 5.56 -42.66
C ASP A 481 8.64 6.50 -43.19
N ASN A 482 7.38 6.07 -43.22
CA ASN A 482 6.30 6.75 -43.96
C ASN A 482 5.09 7.12 -43.08
N PHE A 483 5.30 7.91 -42.03
CA PHE A 483 4.21 8.51 -41.26
C PHE A 483 4.11 10.02 -41.48
N PHE A 484 2.98 10.44 -42.04
CA PHE A 484 2.65 11.83 -42.28
C PHE A 484 1.21 12.12 -41.83
N TYR A 485 0.94 13.32 -41.37
CA TYR A 485 -0.41 13.83 -41.10
C TYR A 485 -0.61 15.19 -41.78
N PHE A 486 -1.86 15.52 -42.10
CA PHE A 486 -2.22 16.83 -42.61
C PHE A 486 -2.61 17.76 -41.45
N VAL A 487 -2.00 18.93 -41.40
CA VAL A 487 -2.31 19.99 -40.43
C VAL A 487 -3.05 21.11 -41.17
N ASP A 488 -4.21 21.49 -40.66
CA ASP A 488 -4.92 22.71 -41.10
C ASP A 488 -4.18 23.93 -40.54
N CYS A 489 -3.96 24.96 -41.35
CA CYS A 489 -3.13 26.11 -40.96
C CYS A 489 -3.91 27.24 -40.26
N GLU A 490 -5.20 27.04 -39.97
CA GLU A 490 -5.99 27.96 -39.13
C GLU A 490 -6.17 27.46 -37.69
#